data_AF-A0A7S3WE13-F1
#
_entry.id   AF-A0A7S3WE13-F1
#
_cell.length_a   1.000
_cell.length_b   1.000
_cell.length_c   1.000
_cell.angle_alpha   90.00
_cell.angle_beta   90.00
_cell.angle_gamma   90.00
#
_symmetry.space_group_name_H-M   'P 1'
#
loop_
_entity.id
_entity.type
_entity.pdbx_description
1 polymer ?
#
loop_
_entity_poly.entity_id
_entity_poly.type
_entity_poly.pdbx_seq_one_letter_code
_entity_poly.pdbx_strand_id
1 'polypeptide(L)'
;GRPTTHDDAHMTMHPRDPRGKTQGVHTGISKSSPLEFATVDPAELTALPEDAARCRRGGRPVPSIVHQIWLGGWKMMYAKLLSVMSVHYLLRPERHVLLYDTVPVDGKGVEWPEWRCACLLARCERTTVPLSIAGRGFDDEARVRQTYAKLRYASDALGRCANSQLDLLRLETLSQHGGLVLDLDVVAIRSARRFPPLLH
;
A
#
# COMPACT_ATOMS: atom_id res chain seq x y z
N GLY A 1 -37.01 -14.01 46.83
CA GLY A 1 -35.90 -13.12 47.23
C GLY A 1 -34.65 -13.95 47.37
N ARG A 2 -33.58 -13.60 46.67
CA ARG A 2 -32.23 -14.13 46.84
C ARG A 2 -31.31 -12.96 47.18
N PRO A 3 -30.43 -13.06 48.18
CA PRO A 3 -29.54 -11.96 48.54
C PRO A 3 -28.33 -11.94 47.61
N THR A 4 -27.99 -10.76 47.12
CA THR A 4 -26.76 -10.45 46.39
C THR A 4 -25.70 -9.94 47.38
N THR A 5 -24.57 -10.63 47.47
CA THR A 5 -23.38 -10.17 48.19
C THR A 5 -22.57 -9.25 47.28
N HIS A 6 -22.34 -8.03 47.76
CA HIS A 6 -21.40 -7.05 47.23
C HIS A 6 -19.99 -7.42 47.69
N ASP A 7 -19.07 -7.63 46.75
CA ASP A 7 -17.63 -7.70 47.03
C ASP A 7 -16.98 -6.37 46.64
N ASP A 8 -16.60 -5.60 47.66
CA ASP A 8 -15.79 -4.39 47.55
C ASP A 8 -14.30 -4.78 47.44
N ALA A 9 -13.74 -4.68 46.23
CA ALA A 9 -12.31 -4.84 46.02
C ALA A 9 -11.58 -3.51 46.27
N HIS A 10 -10.87 -3.47 47.40
CA HIS A 10 -9.93 -2.44 47.80
C HIS A 10 -8.91 -2.10 46.70
N MET A 11 -8.86 -0.82 46.35
CA MET A 11 -7.90 -0.26 45.40
C MET A 11 -6.68 0.27 46.18
N THR A 12 -5.61 -0.51 46.23
CA THR A 12 -4.34 -0.15 46.88
C THR A 12 -3.55 0.81 45.97
N MET A 13 -3.42 2.08 46.37
CA MET A 13 -2.52 3.03 45.71
C MET A 13 -1.07 2.72 46.08
N HIS A 14 -0.26 2.35 45.09
CA HIS A 14 1.19 2.32 45.24
C HIS A 14 1.78 3.74 45.13
N PRO A 15 2.73 4.11 46.01
CA PRO A 15 3.39 5.42 45.97
C PRO A 15 4.23 5.57 44.71
N ARG A 16 4.08 6.71 44.03
CA ARG A 16 4.93 7.13 42.92
C ARG A 16 6.31 7.51 43.44
N ASP A 17 7.32 6.77 43.02
CA ASP A 17 8.73 7.05 43.26
C ASP A 17 9.19 8.25 42.41
N PRO A 18 9.63 9.38 43.00
CA PRO A 18 10.08 10.54 42.27
C PRO A 18 11.59 10.67 42.45
N ARG A 19 12.40 9.95 41.65
CA ARG A 19 13.75 10.36 41.18
C ARG A 19 14.53 9.19 40.57
N GLY A 20 14.67 9.23 39.25
CA GLY A 20 15.63 8.40 38.52
C GLY A 20 15.94 9.02 37.17
N LYS A 21 16.59 10.19 37.16
CA LYS A 21 17.13 10.78 35.93
C LYS A 21 18.41 10.04 35.54
N THR A 22 18.26 8.93 34.81
CA THR A 22 19.37 8.35 34.04
C THR A 22 19.66 9.28 32.87
N GLN A 23 20.82 9.94 32.91
CA GLN A 23 21.39 10.67 31.77
C GLN A 23 21.70 9.65 30.67
N GLY A 24 20.77 9.52 29.72
CA GLY A 24 21.00 8.80 28.49
C GLY A 24 22.03 9.54 27.65
N VAL A 25 23.16 8.89 27.40
CA VAL A 25 24.14 9.28 26.40
C VAL A 25 23.42 9.39 25.06
N HIS A 26 23.14 10.63 24.63
CA HIS A 26 22.67 10.92 23.28
C HIS A 26 23.83 10.66 22.31
N THR A 27 23.97 9.42 21.85
CA THR A 27 24.69 9.17 20.61
C THR A 27 23.93 9.91 19.51
N GLY A 28 24.59 10.89 18.90
CA GLY A 28 24.06 11.70 17.82
C GLY A 28 23.77 10.84 16.60
N ILE A 29 22.60 10.20 16.58
CA ILE A 29 21.98 9.74 15.34
C ILE A 29 21.58 11.01 14.63
N SER A 30 22.43 11.43 13.68
CA SER A 30 22.10 12.46 12.70
C SER A 30 20.76 12.07 12.08
N LYS A 31 19.70 12.81 12.44
CA LYS A 31 18.38 12.68 11.85
C LYS A 31 18.51 13.23 10.43
N SER A 32 18.98 12.41 9.49
CA SER A 32 18.80 12.73 8.08
C SER A 32 17.30 12.90 7.88
N SER A 33 16.92 14.11 7.46
CA SER A 33 15.52 14.42 7.23
C SER A 33 15.06 13.51 6.09
N PRO A 34 13.97 12.74 6.23
CA PRO A 34 13.42 11.95 5.13
C PRO A 34 12.90 12.82 3.96
N LEU A 35 13.02 14.15 4.08
CA LEU A 35 12.72 15.15 3.05
C LEU A 35 13.97 15.82 2.47
N GLU A 36 15.19 15.37 2.79
CA GLU A 36 16.38 15.65 1.95
C GLU A 36 16.32 14.82 0.66
N PHE A 37 15.21 14.93 -0.07
CA PHE A 37 15.33 14.85 -1.51
C PHE A 37 16.18 16.06 -1.85
N ALA A 38 17.43 15.83 -2.28
CA ALA A 38 18.19 16.86 -2.96
C ALA A 38 17.21 17.55 -3.92
N THR A 39 17.08 18.87 -3.80
CA THR A 39 16.47 19.69 -4.85
C THR A 39 17.36 19.51 -6.07
N VAL A 40 17.19 18.38 -6.75
CA VAL A 40 17.78 18.13 -8.04
C VAL A 40 17.09 19.14 -8.93
N ASP A 41 17.87 20.08 -9.45
CA ASP A 41 17.36 21.05 -10.41
C ASP A 41 16.66 20.25 -11.53
N PRO A 42 15.41 20.56 -11.90
CA PRO A 42 14.76 19.92 -13.04
C PRO A 42 15.63 19.93 -14.30
N ALA A 43 16.56 20.89 -14.42
CA ALA A 43 17.56 20.96 -15.48
C ALA A 43 18.66 19.87 -15.37
N GLU A 44 18.98 19.37 -14.19
CA GLU A 44 19.92 18.26 -13.97
C GLU A 44 19.27 16.88 -14.25
N LEU A 45 17.94 16.81 -14.22
CA LEU A 45 17.16 15.64 -14.64
C LEU A 45 16.99 15.52 -16.16
N THR A 46 17.77 16.26 -16.97
CA THR A 46 17.95 15.91 -18.38
C THR A 46 18.64 14.56 -18.47
N ALA A 47 17.84 13.50 -18.46
CA ALA A 47 18.26 12.14 -18.76
C ALA A 47 19.19 12.17 -19.97
N LEU A 48 20.35 11.51 -19.85
CA LEU A 48 21.34 11.39 -20.91
C LEU A 48 20.63 10.98 -22.22
N PRO A 49 20.66 11.82 -23.26
CA PRO A 49 19.83 11.63 -24.46
C PRO A 49 20.11 10.32 -25.21
N GLU A 50 21.30 9.73 -25.03
CA GLU A 50 21.71 8.50 -25.72
C GLU A 50 21.02 7.24 -25.17
N ASP A 51 20.80 7.14 -23.86
CA ASP A 51 20.13 5.98 -23.26
C ASP A 51 18.62 6.03 -23.48
N ALA A 52 18.03 7.23 -23.47
CA ALA A 52 16.63 7.42 -23.83
C ALA A 52 16.35 7.02 -25.30
N ALA A 53 17.32 7.23 -26.20
CA ALA A 53 17.22 6.80 -27.60
C ALA A 53 17.31 5.26 -27.74
N ARG A 54 18.09 4.57 -26.89
CA ARG A 54 18.11 3.10 -26.83
C ARG A 54 16.77 2.53 -26.36
N CYS A 55 16.13 3.13 -25.36
CA CYS A 55 14.78 2.73 -24.94
C CYS A 55 13.72 2.90 -26.04
N ARG A 56 13.88 3.88 -26.95
CA ARG A 56 12.93 4.12 -28.05
C ARG A 56 13.04 3.13 -29.22
N ARG A 57 14.19 2.48 -29.44
CA ARG A 57 14.45 1.74 -30.69
C ARG A 57 14.06 0.25 -30.66
N GLY A 58 13.51 -0.26 -29.57
CA GLY A 58 13.11 -1.68 -29.52
C GLY A 58 12.22 -2.11 -28.36
N GLY A 59 11.68 -1.17 -27.57
CA GLY A 59 10.78 -1.50 -26.48
C GLY A 59 9.41 -1.94 -27.01
N ARG A 60 8.92 -3.10 -26.55
CA ARG A 60 7.50 -3.44 -26.70
C ARG A 60 6.66 -2.33 -26.03
N PRO A 61 5.54 -1.91 -26.63
CA PRO A 61 4.68 -0.91 -26.02
C PRO A 61 4.24 -1.39 -24.63
N VAL A 62 4.16 -0.47 -23.67
CA VAL A 62 3.62 -0.79 -22.34
C VAL A 62 2.13 -1.12 -22.50
N PRO A 63 1.66 -2.29 -22.03
CA PRO A 63 0.24 -2.63 -22.09
C PRO A 63 -0.62 -1.55 -21.42
N SER A 64 -1.81 -1.29 -21.96
CA SER A 64 -2.76 -0.33 -21.38
C SER A 64 -3.53 -0.95 -20.21
N ILE A 65 -2.80 -1.43 -19.21
CA ILE A 65 -3.32 -2.07 -18.01
C ILE A 65 -2.89 -1.25 -16.81
N VAL A 66 -3.84 -0.91 -15.94
CA VAL A 66 -3.55 -0.26 -14.67
C VAL A 66 -3.98 -1.18 -13.53
N HIS A 67 -3.03 -1.46 -12.65
CA HIS A 67 -3.22 -2.22 -11.42
C HIS A 67 -3.22 -1.26 -10.24
N GLN A 68 -4.19 -1.41 -9.35
CA GLN A 68 -4.19 -0.81 -8.03
C GLN A 68 -4.34 -1.93 -7.00
N ILE A 69 -3.78 -1.74 -5.80
CA ILE A 69 -3.69 -2.82 -4.81
C ILE A 69 -4.35 -2.37 -3.50
N TRP A 70 -5.36 -3.11 -3.03
CA TRP A 70 -6.07 -2.89 -1.78
C TRP A 70 -5.98 -4.12 -0.88
N LEU A 71 -5.21 -4.04 0.21
CA LEU A 71 -4.97 -5.18 1.10
C LEU A 71 -5.53 -4.95 2.51
N GLY A 72 -5.84 -6.03 3.22
CA GLY A 72 -6.23 -6.04 4.62
C GLY A 72 -7.74 -5.92 4.89
N GLY A 73 -8.57 -5.71 3.87
CA GLY A 73 -10.03 -5.72 4.03
C GLY A 73 -10.58 -4.63 4.97
N TRP A 74 -9.85 -3.53 5.17
CA TRP A 74 -10.38 -2.38 5.90
C TRP A 74 -11.45 -1.65 5.09
N LYS A 75 -12.21 -0.76 5.73
CA LYS A 75 -13.12 0.11 5.01
C LYS A 75 -12.33 0.92 3.96
N MET A 76 -12.74 0.82 2.69
CA MET A 76 -12.21 1.67 1.63
C MET A 76 -12.61 3.13 1.89
N MET A 77 -11.63 4.00 2.08
CA MET A 77 -11.90 5.43 2.26
C MET A 77 -12.35 6.06 0.95
N TYR A 78 -13.21 7.07 1.03
CA TYR A 78 -13.72 7.79 -0.14
C TYR A 78 -12.60 8.36 -1.03
N ALA A 79 -11.51 8.87 -0.43
CA ALA A 79 -10.34 9.35 -1.18
C ALA A 79 -9.70 8.25 -2.06
N LYS A 80 -9.70 7.00 -1.59
CA LYS A 80 -9.19 5.85 -2.34
C LYS A 80 -10.16 5.46 -3.48
N LEU A 81 -11.46 5.57 -3.26
CA LEU A 81 -12.47 5.43 -4.33
C LEU A 81 -12.30 6.52 -5.40
N LEU A 82 -12.03 7.77 -5.01
CA LEU A 82 -11.74 8.86 -5.96
C LEU A 82 -10.51 8.56 -6.83
N SER A 83 -9.47 7.94 -6.26
CA SER A 83 -8.32 7.46 -7.04
C SER A 83 -8.76 6.44 -8.10
N VAL A 84 -9.52 5.41 -7.71
CA VAL A 84 -10.06 4.40 -8.65
C VAL A 84 -10.89 5.07 -9.75
N MET A 85 -11.80 5.98 -9.39
CA MET A 85 -12.60 6.73 -10.37
C MET A 85 -11.72 7.54 -11.32
N SER A 86 -10.69 8.23 -10.81
CA SER A 86 -9.80 9.05 -11.63
C SER A 86 -9.03 8.21 -12.65
N VAL A 87 -8.55 7.02 -12.25
CA VAL A 87 -7.90 6.07 -13.15
C VAL A 87 -8.88 5.63 -14.24
N HIS A 88 -10.08 5.20 -13.85
CA HIS A 88 -11.09 4.72 -14.78
C HIS A 88 -11.48 5.78 -15.83
N TYR A 89 -11.85 6.99 -15.39
CA TYR A 89 -12.40 8.01 -16.28
C TYR A 89 -11.34 8.84 -17.02
N LEU A 90 -10.18 9.08 -16.41
CA LEU A 90 -9.16 9.96 -16.97
C LEU A 90 -8.06 9.18 -17.69
N LEU A 91 -7.48 8.14 -17.05
CA LEU A 91 -6.47 7.31 -17.73
C LEU A 91 -7.08 6.41 -18.79
N ARG A 92 -8.31 5.92 -18.57
CA ARG A 92 -9.05 5.04 -19.48
C ARG A 92 -8.20 3.86 -19.97
N PRO A 93 -7.61 3.08 -19.05
CA PRO A 93 -6.85 1.90 -19.47
C PRO A 93 -7.77 0.90 -20.17
N GLU A 94 -7.19 0.06 -21.03
CA GLU A 94 -7.91 -1.08 -21.61
C GLU A 94 -8.38 -2.04 -20.51
N ARG A 95 -7.58 -2.21 -19.47
CA ARG A 95 -7.94 -2.97 -18.27
C ARG A 95 -7.58 -2.20 -17.01
N HIS A 96 -8.56 -1.99 -16.14
CA HIS A 96 -8.35 -1.49 -14.78
C HIS A 96 -8.57 -2.64 -13.80
N VAL A 97 -7.52 -3.05 -13.09
CA VAL A 97 -7.55 -4.18 -12.15
C VAL A 97 -7.32 -3.65 -10.74
N LEU A 98 -8.18 -4.05 -9.81
CA LEU A 98 -8.02 -3.78 -8.38
C LEU A 98 -7.72 -5.10 -7.66
N LEU A 99 -6.45 -5.31 -7.31
CA LEU A 99 -6.00 -6.51 -6.62
C LEU A 99 -6.33 -6.42 -5.13
N TYR A 100 -6.88 -7.49 -4.55
CA TYR A 100 -7.21 -7.53 -3.13
C TYR A 100 -7.01 -8.89 -2.48
N ASP A 101 -6.68 -8.94 -1.19
CA ASP A 101 -6.55 -10.21 -0.44
C ASP A 101 -7.84 -10.58 0.33
N THR A 102 -8.49 -9.57 0.89
CA THR A 102 -9.64 -9.66 1.78
C THR A 102 -10.71 -8.67 1.34
N VAL A 103 -11.94 -9.15 1.18
CA VAL A 103 -13.09 -8.29 0.88
C VAL A 103 -13.38 -7.39 2.09
N PRO A 104 -13.47 -6.07 1.91
CA PRO A 104 -13.77 -5.16 3.00
C PRO A 104 -15.26 -5.21 3.37
N VAL A 105 -15.52 -5.63 4.60
CA VAL A 105 -16.88 -5.76 5.16
C VAL A 105 -17.00 -4.96 6.46
N ASP A 106 -18.23 -4.62 6.84
CA ASP A 106 -18.54 -3.99 8.11
C ASP A 106 -18.53 -5.01 9.26
N GLY A 107 -18.83 -4.54 10.49
CA GLY A 107 -18.91 -5.42 11.67
C GLY A 107 -20.03 -6.48 11.61
N LYS A 108 -20.87 -6.45 10.58
CA LYS A 108 -21.95 -7.42 10.32
C LYS A 108 -21.64 -8.32 9.12
N GLY A 109 -20.45 -8.19 8.50
CA GLY A 109 -20.08 -8.94 7.32
C GLY A 109 -20.69 -8.43 6.01
N VAL A 110 -21.27 -7.22 6.00
CA VAL A 110 -21.82 -6.59 4.80
C VAL A 110 -20.73 -5.79 4.10
N GLU A 111 -20.58 -5.97 2.79
CA GLU A 111 -19.60 -5.22 2.00
C GLU A 111 -19.84 -3.71 2.06
N TRP A 112 -18.75 -2.94 2.21
CA TRP A 112 -18.84 -1.48 2.17
C TRP A 112 -19.31 -0.99 0.79
N PRO A 113 -20.24 -0.03 0.71
CA PRO A 113 -20.71 0.50 -0.57
C PRO A 113 -19.57 1.03 -1.47
N GLU A 114 -18.56 1.67 -0.87
CA GLU A 114 -17.40 2.20 -1.58
C GLU A 114 -16.62 1.09 -2.30
N TRP A 115 -16.50 -0.09 -1.68
CA TRP A 115 -15.88 -1.26 -2.29
C TRP A 115 -16.67 -1.79 -3.48
N ARG A 116 -17.99 -1.92 -3.32
CA ARG A 116 -18.88 -2.33 -4.41
C ARG A 116 -18.78 -1.38 -5.60
N CYS A 117 -18.74 -0.08 -5.35
CA CYS A 117 -18.51 0.93 -6.39
C CYS A 117 -17.13 0.75 -7.06
N ALA A 118 -16.07 0.53 -6.29
CA ALA A 118 -14.74 0.30 -6.84
C ALA A 118 -14.71 -0.93 -7.78
N CYS A 119 -15.39 -2.03 -7.40
CA CYS A 119 -15.48 -3.24 -8.23
C CYS A 119 -16.42 -3.13 -9.44
N LEU A 120 -17.25 -2.08 -9.52
CA LEU A 120 -17.98 -1.73 -10.74
C LEU A 120 -17.10 -0.94 -11.71
N LEU A 121 -16.14 -0.17 -11.21
CA LEU A 121 -15.23 0.68 -12.00
C LEU A 121 -13.97 -0.08 -12.45
N ALA A 122 -13.49 -1.00 -11.63
CA ALA A 122 -12.31 -1.81 -11.88
C ALA A 122 -12.66 -3.29 -11.72
N ARG A 123 -11.96 -4.15 -12.46
CA ARG A 123 -12.04 -5.60 -12.25
C ARG A 123 -11.33 -5.95 -10.94
N CYS A 124 -12.11 -6.27 -9.92
CA CYS A 124 -11.58 -6.73 -8.64
C CYS A 124 -11.11 -8.18 -8.76
N GLU A 125 -9.82 -8.42 -8.52
CA GLU A 125 -9.22 -9.76 -8.56
C GLU A 125 -8.59 -10.10 -7.22
N ARG A 126 -8.91 -11.30 -6.72
CA ARG A 126 -8.31 -11.76 -5.47
C ARG A 126 -6.85 -12.12 -5.72
N THR A 127 -5.97 -11.66 -4.86
CA THR A 127 -4.53 -11.94 -4.87
C THR A 127 -4.07 -12.47 -3.52
N THR A 128 -2.91 -13.12 -3.52
CA THR A 128 -2.21 -13.55 -2.32
C THR A 128 -0.90 -12.79 -2.24
N VAL A 129 -0.63 -12.16 -1.10
CA VAL A 129 0.63 -11.45 -0.91
C VAL A 129 1.76 -12.49 -0.79
N PRO A 130 2.81 -12.40 -1.62
CA PRO A 130 3.90 -13.35 -1.58
C PRO A 130 4.62 -13.27 -0.23
N LEU A 131 4.75 -14.42 0.42
CA LEU A 131 5.50 -14.58 1.67
C LEU A 131 6.95 -15.04 1.43
N SER A 132 7.43 -14.90 0.19
CA SER A 132 8.78 -15.29 -0.20
C SER A 132 9.34 -14.38 -1.28
N ILE A 133 10.68 -14.23 -1.31
CA ILE A 133 11.43 -13.54 -2.35
C ILE A 133 12.36 -14.56 -2.99
N ALA A 134 12.28 -14.79 -4.30
CA ALA A 134 13.14 -15.73 -5.02
C ALA A 134 13.19 -17.13 -4.39
N GLY A 135 12.03 -17.64 -3.94
CA GLY A 135 11.91 -18.95 -3.29
C GLY A 135 12.41 -19.00 -1.84
N ARG A 136 12.91 -17.90 -1.28
CA ARG A 136 13.26 -17.79 0.14
C ARG A 136 12.07 -17.22 0.90
N GLY A 137 11.41 -18.06 1.69
CA GLY A 137 10.37 -17.62 2.62
C GLY A 137 10.92 -16.62 3.64
N PHE A 138 10.07 -15.76 4.18
CA PHE A 138 10.44 -14.99 5.37
C PHE A 138 10.64 -15.96 6.55
N ASP A 139 11.72 -15.78 7.33
CA ASP A 139 12.17 -16.72 8.38
C ASP A 139 11.12 -17.04 9.47
N ASP A 140 10.00 -16.31 9.51
CA ASP A 140 8.91 -16.54 10.46
C ASP A 140 7.55 -16.29 9.80
N GLU A 141 7.22 -17.10 8.79
CA GLU A 141 5.95 -17.01 8.04
C GLU A 141 4.72 -17.01 8.95
N ALA A 142 4.75 -17.79 10.04
CA ALA A 142 3.68 -17.87 11.03
C ALA A 142 3.51 -16.56 11.80
N ARG A 143 4.59 -15.98 12.32
CA ARG A 143 4.55 -14.66 12.97
C ARG A 143 4.19 -13.57 11.98
N VAL A 144 4.68 -13.62 10.76
CA VAL A 144 4.34 -12.67 9.70
C VAL A 144 2.84 -12.71 9.43
N ARG A 145 2.25 -13.90 9.22
CA ARG A 145 0.79 -14.06 9.08
C ARG A 145 0.01 -13.61 10.30
N GLN A 146 0.46 -13.94 11.51
CA GLN A 146 -0.23 -13.54 12.74
C GLN A 146 -0.15 -12.03 12.97
N THR A 147 0.99 -11.42 12.65
CA THR A 147 1.23 -9.98 12.69
C THR A 147 0.35 -9.29 11.65
N TYR A 148 0.26 -9.82 10.43
CA TYR A 148 -0.67 -9.31 9.41
C TYR A 148 -2.13 -9.49 9.79
N ALA A 149 -2.51 -10.60 10.42
CA ALA A 149 -3.88 -10.80 10.86
C ALA A 149 -4.30 -9.78 11.93
N LYS A 150 -3.36 -9.35 12.79
CA LYS A 150 -3.60 -8.39 13.89
C LYS A 150 -3.40 -6.93 13.49
N LEU A 151 -2.48 -6.64 12.57
CA LEU A 151 -2.05 -5.30 12.17
C LEU A 151 -2.27 -5.05 10.67
N ARG A 152 -3.27 -5.74 10.09
CA ARG A 152 -3.64 -5.75 8.66
C ARG A 152 -3.29 -4.44 7.99
N TYR A 153 -2.20 -4.41 7.21
CA TYR A 153 -1.75 -3.29 6.37
C TYR A 153 -2.04 -1.88 6.87
N ALA A 154 -1.86 -1.62 8.16
CA ALA A 154 -1.58 -0.27 8.60
C ALA A 154 -0.15 -0.01 8.14
N SER A 155 0.01 0.54 6.93
CA SER A 155 1.31 1.07 6.44
C SER A 155 1.98 1.93 7.52
N ASP A 156 1.16 2.53 8.36
CA ASP A 156 1.55 3.46 9.40
C ASP A 156 1.86 2.78 10.75
N ALA A 157 1.29 1.60 11.05
CA ALA A 157 1.46 0.93 12.35
C ALA A 157 2.52 -0.20 12.35
N LEU A 158 2.79 -0.83 11.19
CA LEU A 158 3.75 -1.93 11.07
C LEU A 158 5.19 -1.50 10.76
N GLY A 159 5.42 -0.21 10.54
CA GLY A 159 6.73 0.29 10.14
C GLY A 159 7.21 -0.28 8.79
N ARG A 160 8.52 -0.12 8.55
CA ARG A 160 9.18 -0.20 7.23
C ARG A 160 8.99 -1.49 6.42
N CYS A 161 8.51 -2.59 7.02
CA CYS A 161 8.44 -3.90 6.35
C CYS A 161 7.10 -4.22 5.66
N ALA A 162 6.00 -3.55 6.02
CA ALA A 162 4.72 -3.78 5.31
C ALA A 162 4.77 -3.30 3.85
N ASN A 163 5.56 -2.24 3.60
CA ASN A 163 5.74 -1.68 2.27
C ASN A 163 6.55 -2.61 1.36
N SER A 164 7.53 -3.36 1.89
CA SER A 164 8.38 -4.22 1.05
C SER A 164 7.61 -5.39 0.42
N GLN A 165 6.60 -5.93 1.09
CA GLN A 165 5.76 -6.97 0.49
C GLN A 165 4.81 -6.43 -0.57
N LEU A 166 4.29 -5.22 -0.37
CA LEU A 166 3.53 -4.53 -1.39
C LEU A 166 4.42 -4.28 -2.63
N ASP A 167 5.68 -3.89 -2.43
CA ASP A 167 6.65 -3.71 -3.51
C ASP A 167 6.91 -4.99 -4.29
N LEU A 168 7.06 -6.13 -3.60
CA LEU A 168 7.19 -7.44 -4.26
C LEU A 168 5.96 -7.78 -5.09
N LEU A 169 4.76 -7.57 -4.53
CA LEU A 169 3.51 -7.81 -5.25
C LEU A 169 3.40 -6.90 -6.48
N ARG A 170 3.83 -5.64 -6.38
CA ARG A 170 3.89 -4.71 -7.53
C ARG A 170 4.82 -5.25 -8.62
N LEU A 171 6.03 -5.69 -8.24
CA LEU A 171 7.02 -6.25 -9.18
C LEU A 171 6.50 -7.53 -9.84
N GLU A 172 5.90 -8.44 -9.08
CA GLU A 172 5.32 -9.68 -9.59
C GLU A 172 4.16 -9.39 -10.55
N THR A 173 3.27 -8.48 -10.17
CA THR A 173 2.15 -8.03 -11.01
C THR A 173 2.66 -7.49 -12.36
N LEU A 174 3.66 -6.61 -12.33
CA LEU A 174 4.26 -6.04 -13.54
C LEU A 174 4.98 -7.11 -14.37
N SER A 175 5.65 -8.07 -13.74
CA SER A 175 6.34 -9.15 -14.44
C SER A 175 5.36 -10.08 -15.17
N GLN A 176 4.18 -10.33 -14.61
CA GLN A 176 3.18 -11.24 -15.18
C GLN A 176 2.26 -10.55 -16.20
N HIS A 177 1.91 -9.29 -15.95
CA HIS A 177 0.87 -8.59 -16.73
C HIS A 177 1.37 -7.37 -17.50
N GLY A 178 2.54 -6.83 -17.14
CA GLY A 178 3.00 -5.53 -17.63
C GLY A 178 2.15 -4.38 -17.11
N GLY A 179 2.08 -3.29 -17.87
CA GLY A 179 1.24 -2.14 -17.56
C GLY A 179 1.82 -1.20 -16.51
N LEU A 180 0.93 -0.60 -15.72
CA LEU A 180 1.24 0.37 -14.66
C LEU A 180 0.68 -0.12 -13.33
N VAL A 181 1.43 0.04 -12.24
CA VAL A 181 0.89 -0.10 -10.89
C VAL A 181 0.83 1.28 -10.26
N LEU A 182 -0.35 1.66 -9.78
CA LEU A 182 -0.60 2.95 -9.14
C LEU A 182 -1.09 2.75 -7.70
N ASP A 183 -0.64 3.64 -6.82
CA ASP A 183 -1.11 3.64 -5.44
C ASP A 183 -2.51 4.22 -5.37
N LEU A 184 -3.27 3.79 -4.36
CA LEU A 184 -4.67 4.22 -4.21
C LEU A 184 -4.81 5.65 -3.66
N ASP A 185 -3.73 6.32 -3.25
CA ASP A 185 -3.69 7.78 -3.00
C ASP A 185 -3.25 8.60 -4.22
N VAL A 186 -2.85 7.95 -5.31
CA VAL A 186 -2.53 8.65 -6.55
C VAL A 186 -3.83 8.97 -7.28
N VAL A 187 -4.04 10.24 -7.60
CA VAL A 187 -5.16 10.70 -8.41
C VAL A 187 -4.65 11.05 -9.80
N ALA A 188 -5.25 10.46 -10.83
CA ALA A 188 -4.98 10.87 -12.20
C ALA A 188 -5.55 12.27 -12.43
N ILE A 189 -4.73 13.20 -12.91
CA ILE A 189 -5.14 14.59 -13.20
C ILE A 189 -5.36 14.85 -14.69
N ARG A 190 -4.89 13.94 -15.54
CA ARG A 190 -5.00 14.02 -17.00
C ARG A 190 -4.96 12.63 -17.60
N SER A 191 -5.46 12.52 -18.83
CA SER A 191 -5.26 11.30 -19.61
C SER A 191 -3.78 11.02 -19.80
N ALA A 192 -3.38 9.77 -19.55
CA ALA A 192 -2.16 9.24 -20.16
C ALA A 192 -2.42 9.32 -21.66
N ARG A 193 -1.89 10.37 -22.31
CA ARG A 193 -1.99 10.56 -23.77
C ARG A 193 -1.82 9.18 -24.40
N ARG A 194 -2.83 8.74 -25.17
CA ARG A 194 -2.89 7.42 -25.82
C ARG A 194 -1.47 6.96 -26.09
N PHE A 195 -1.04 5.85 -25.48
CA PHE A 195 0.08 5.11 -26.03
C PHE A 195 -0.24 4.98 -27.52
N PRO A 196 0.51 5.66 -28.41
CA PRO A 196 0.08 5.82 -29.79
C PRO A 196 -0.24 4.41 -30.29
N PRO A 197 -1.47 4.16 -30.79
CA PRO A 197 -1.81 2.84 -31.30
C PRO A 197 -0.76 2.52 -32.36
N LEU A 198 -0.06 1.40 -32.18
CA LEU A 198 0.83 0.90 -33.22
C LEU A 198 -0.05 0.64 -34.43
N LEU A 199 0.03 1.52 -35.43
CA LEU A 199 -0.43 1.22 -36.77
C LEU A 199 0.46 0.04 -37.22
N HIS A 200 -0.10 -1.15 -37.15
CA HIS A 200 0.48 -2.37 -37.72
C HIS A 200 0.52 -2.28 -39.23
#